data_AF-A0A6L6WNA6-F1
#
_entry.id   AF-A0A6L6WNA6-F1
#
_cell.length_a   1.000
_cell.length_b   1.000
_cell.length_c   1.000
_cell.angle_alpha   90.00
_cell.angle_beta   90.00
_cell.angle_gamma   90.00
#
_symmetry.space_group_name_H-M   'P 1'
#
loop_
_entity.id
_entity.type
_entity.pdbx_description
1 polymer ?
#
loop_
_entity_poly.entity_id
_entity_poly.type
_entity_poly.pdbx_seq_one_letter_code
_entity_poly.pdbx_strand_id
1 'polypeptide(L)'
;MPAWDISPSGVESVTSLVGLAMDDMAKDIKAYGTDVESAATSAGTISGGDCGKVPTGPVGIALALFVDRTMGDVLSLGARAGKSVNGAIEATNHYLRGDQEKAAIAQRNAAKAVDVEALLEAARKKGGKG
;
A
#
# COMPACT_ATOMS: atom_id res chain seq x y z
N MET A 1 20.41 32.07 4.90
CA MET A 1 20.68 30.69 5.37
C MET A 1 19.69 29.79 4.64
N PRO A 2 20.10 28.67 4.06
CA PRO A 2 19.12 27.76 3.46
C PRO A 2 18.20 27.27 4.59
N ALA A 3 16.88 27.31 4.39
CA ALA A 3 15.90 26.94 5.41
C ALA A 3 15.95 25.44 5.80
N TRP A 4 16.90 24.69 5.24
CA TRP A 4 17.09 23.26 5.37
C TRP A 4 18.44 23.02 6.05
N ASP A 5 18.40 22.56 7.29
CA ASP A 5 19.55 22.02 8.01
C ASP A 5 19.28 20.53 8.25
N ILE A 6 19.53 19.73 7.22
CA ILE A 6 19.31 18.28 7.25
C ILE A 6 20.65 17.54 7.26
N SER A 7 20.70 16.45 8.03
CA SER A 7 21.78 15.48 7.93
C SER A 7 21.44 14.44 6.86
N PRO A 8 22.18 14.35 5.73
CA PRO A 8 21.90 13.37 4.69
C PRO A 8 21.93 11.92 5.20
N SER A 9 22.88 11.59 6.09
CA SER A 9 22.96 10.26 6.72
C SER A 9 21.82 10.00 7.70
N GLY A 10 21.31 11.05 8.36
CA GLY A 10 20.09 10.96 9.17
C GLY A 10 18.86 10.63 8.32
N VAL A 11 18.71 11.29 7.16
CA VAL A 11 17.61 10.99 6.22
C VAL A 11 17.75 9.58 5.65
N GLU A 12 18.95 9.17 5.25
CA GLU A 12 19.22 7.80 4.78
C GLU A 12 18.82 6.76 5.83
N SER A 13 19.21 6.95 7.10
CA SER A 13 18.87 6.05 8.19
C SER A 13 17.34 5.90 8.36
N VAL A 14 16.60 7.02 8.40
CA VAL A 14 15.14 7.00 8.56
C VAL A 14 14.47 6.37 7.35
N THR A 15 14.86 6.75 6.13
CA THR A 15 14.27 6.22 4.89
C THR A 15 14.54 4.72 4.72
N SER A 16 15.70 4.23 5.15
CA SER A 16 16.02 2.80 5.21
C SER A 16 15.11 2.04 6.17
N LEU A 17 14.89 2.57 7.38
CA LEU A 17 13.96 1.97 8.36
C LEU A 17 12.52 1.92 7.83
N VAL A 18 12.07 2.98 7.17
CA VAL A 18 10.73 2.98 6.55
C VAL A 18 10.67 1.97 5.40
N GLY A 19 11.75 1.81 4.61
CA GLY A 19 11.85 0.77 3.59
C GLY A 19 11.64 -0.64 4.16
N LEU A 20 12.32 -0.96 5.27
CA LEU A 20 12.12 -2.24 5.97
C LEU A 20 10.68 -2.44 6.45
N ALA A 21 10.09 -1.39 7.05
CA ALA A 21 8.68 -1.45 7.49
C ALA A 21 7.72 -1.63 6.31
N MET A 22 8.02 -1.05 5.14
CA MET A 22 7.23 -1.23 3.92
C MET A 22 7.36 -2.66 3.37
N ASP A 23 8.53 -3.28 3.46
CA ASP A 23 8.74 -4.68 3.09
C ASP A 23 7.95 -5.63 4.01
N ASP A 24 7.95 -5.36 5.31
CA ASP A 24 7.16 -6.15 6.28
C ASP A 24 5.66 -5.98 6.04
N MET A 25 5.19 -4.74 5.84
CA MET A 25 3.81 -4.48 5.47
C MET A 25 3.40 -5.22 4.18
N ALA A 26 4.28 -5.30 3.18
CA ALA A 26 3.98 -6.07 1.96
C ALA A 26 3.83 -7.58 2.22
N LYS A 27 4.61 -8.14 3.15
CA LYS A 27 4.46 -9.53 3.59
C LYS A 27 3.13 -9.73 4.32
N ASP A 28 2.77 -8.81 5.22
CA ASP A 28 1.54 -8.88 6.00
C ASP A 28 0.30 -8.76 5.11
N ILE A 29 0.31 -7.89 4.09
CA ILE A 29 -0.78 -7.77 3.12
C ILE A 29 -0.96 -9.08 2.34
N LYS A 30 0.14 -9.74 1.97
CA LYS A 30 0.09 -11.05 1.28
C LYS A 30 -0.45 -12.15 2.19
N ALA A 31 0.00 -12.19 3.45
CA ALA A 31 -0.51 -13.12 4.45
C ALA A 31 -2.01 -12.91 4.67
N TYR A 32 -2.44 -11.66 4.87
CA TYR A 32 -3.84 -11.29 5.01
C TYR A 32 -4.72 -11.82 3.86
N GLY A 33 -4.30 -11.64 2.60
CA GLY A 33 -5.05 -12.17 1.45
C GLY A 33 -5.19 -13.70 1.49
N THR A 34 -4.11 -14.40 1.85
CA THR A 34 -4.09 -15.86 1.99
C THR A 34 -5.00 -16.32 3.13
N ASP A 35 -4.98 -15.62 4.25
CA ASP A 35 -5.76 -15.96 5.45
C ASP A 35 -7.26 -15.72 5.23
N VAL A 36 -7.64 -14.65 4.53
CA VAL A 36 -9.04 -14.40 4.16
C VAL A 36 -9.54 -15.48 3.20
N GLU A 37 -8.76 -15.87 2.19
CA GLU A 37 -9.13 -16.94 1.26
C GLU A 37 -9.31 -18.28 1.99
N SER A 38 -8.37 -18.62 2.89
CA SER A 38 -8.43 -19.82 3.72
C SER A 38 -9.65 -19.80 4.65
N ALA A 39 -9.93 -18.66 5.30
CA ALA A 39 -11.10 -18.49 6.16
C ALA A 39 -12.41 -18.60 5.37
N ALA A 40 -12.48 -17.98 4.19
CA ALA A 40 -13.66 -18.04 3.32
C ALA A 40 -13.96 -19.47 2.85
N THR A 41 -12.91 -20.26 2.58
CA THR A 41 -13.03 -21.67 2.21
C THR A 41 -13.44 -22.55 3.39
N SER A 42 -12.93 -22.24 4.59
CA SER A 42 -13.15 -23.03 5.80
C SER A 42 -14.46 -22.72 6.51
N ALA A 43 -15.07 -21.55 6.28
CA ALA A 43 -16.27 -21.09 6.98
C ALA A 43 -17.58 -21.83 6.61
N GLY A 44 -17.47 -22.94 5.87
CA GLY A 44 -18.59 -23.81 5.51
C GLY A 44 -19.45 -23.25 4.38
N THR A 45 -20.25 -24.13 3.79
CA THR A 45 -21.20 -23.80 2.73
C THR A 45 -22.59 -24.21 3.17
N ILE A 46 -23.61 -23.42 2.81
CA ILE A 46 -24.99 -23.88 2.93
C ILE A 46 -25.28 -24.65 1.65
N SER A 47 -24.96 -25.96 1.63
CA SER A 47 -25.45 -26.85 0.59
C SER A 47 -26.76 -27.50 1.04
N GLY A 48 -27.84 -27.26 0.30
CA GLY A 48 -28.99 -28.16 0.34
C GLY A 48 -28.59 -29.52 -0.26
N GLY A 49 -29.20 -30.60 0.20
CA GLY A 49 -28.80 -32.01 -0.04
C GLY A 49 -28.65 -32.49 -1.49
N ASP A 50 -28.89 -31.65 -2.50
CA ASP A 50 -28.85 -31.99 -3.94
C ASP A 50 -27.89 -31.13 -4.78
N CYS A 51 -27.05 -30.30 -4.17
CA CYS A 51 -26.19 -29.38 -4.94
C CYS A 51 -24.76 -29.93 -5.11
N GLY A 52 -24.29 -29.99 -6.36
CA GLY A 52 -22.92 -30.32 -6.78
C GLY A 52 -21.83 -29.36 -6.25
N LYS A 53 -21.07 -28.69 -7.13
CA LYS A 53 -19.87 -27.90 -6.77
C LYS A 53 -20.15 -26.97 -5.57
N VAL A 54 -19.36 -27.15 -4.51
CA VAL A 54 -19.46 -26.51 -3.18
C VAL A 54 -19.62 -24.98 -3.32
N PRO A 55 -20.80 -24.40 -3.04
CA PRO A 55 -21.04 -22.96 -3.21
C PRO A 55 -20.52 -22.16 -2.00
N THR A 56 -19.72 -21.11 -2.22
CA THR A 56 -19.21 -20.23 -1.15
C THR A 56 -20.31 -19.81 -0.17
N GLY A 57 -20.13 -20.09 1.12
CA GLY A 57 -21.12 -19.75 2.14
C GLY A 57 -21.21 -18.25 2.43
N PRO A 58 -22.24 -17.81 3.20
CA PRO A 58 -22.45 -16.40 3.52
C PRO A 58 -21.24 -15.70 4.15
N VAL A 59 -20.45 -16.42 4.94
CA VAL A 59 -19.22 -15.89 5.56
C VAL A 59 -18.14 -15.61 4.52
N GLY A 60 -17.97 -16.48 3.53
CA GLY A 60 -17.03 -16.25 2.43
C GLY A 60 -17.40 -15.02 1.60
N ILE A 61 -18.71 -14.79 1.37
CA ILE A 61 -19.21 -13.58 0.71
C ILE A 61 -18.92 -12.33 1.56
N ALA A 62 -19.15 -12.38 2.86
CA ALA A 62 -18.86 -11.26 3.76
C ALA A 62 -17.38 -10.90 3.80
N LEU A 63 -16.49 -11.90 3.82
CA LEU A 63 -15.03 -11.73 3.73
C LEU A 63 -14.63 -11.07 2.41
N ALA A 64 -15.19 -11.52 1.28
CA ALA A 64 -14.93 -10.92 -0.03
C ALA A 64 -15.35 -9.43 -0.07
N LEU A 65 -16.52 -9.10 0.48
CA LEU A 65 -17.00 -7.72 0.59
C LEU A 65 -16.14 -6.87 1.51
N PHE A 66 -15.65 -7.45 2.61
CA PHE A 66 -14.75 -6.76 3.54
C PHE A 66 -13.43 -6.40 2.86
N VAL A 67 -12.81 -7.36 2.17
CA VAL A 67 -11.58 -7.12 1.40
C VAL A 67 -11.80 -6.05 0.33
N ASP A 68 -12.86 -6.16 -0.48
CA ASP A 68 -13.12 -5.17 -1.54
C ASP A 68 -13.30 -3.75 -0.99
N ARG A 69 -13.96 -3.61 0.17
CA ARG A 69 -14.17 -2.31 0.83
C ARG A 69 -12.93 -1.74 1.50
N THR A 70 -11.99 -2.58 1.94
CA THR A 70 -10.80 -2.16 2.70
C THR A 70 -9.54 -2.09 1.85
N MET A 71 -9.56 -2.66 0.64
CA MET A 71 -8.42 -2.65 -0.30
C MET A 71 -7.92 -1.23 -0.58
N GLY A 72 -8.83 -0.25 -0.67
CA GLY A 72 -8.47 1.16 -0.88
C GLY A 72 -7.61 1.71 0.25
N ASP A 73 -7.96 1.41 1.50
CA ASP A 73 -7.23 1.89 2.67
C ASP A 73 -5.81 1.31 2.71
N VAL A 74 -5.69 -0.01 2.46
CA VAL A 74 -4.40 -0.71 2.43
C VAL A 74 -3.49 -0.18 1.32
N LEU A 75 -4.03 0.00 0.11
CA LEU A 75 -3.27 0.56 -1.01
C LEU A 75 -2.86 2.01 -0.75
N SER A 76 -3.75 2.81 -0.15
CA SER A 76 -3.48 4.21 0.17
C SER A 76 -2.33 4.34 1.18
N LEU A 77 -2.27 3.46 2.18
CA LEU A 77 -1.22 3.47 3.19
C LEU A 77 0.15 3.24 2.55
N GLY A 78 0.29 2.18 1.75
CA GLY A 78 1.55 1.87 1.10
C GLY A 78 1.98 2.93 0.08
N ALA A 79 1.04 3.46 -0.70
CA ALA A 79 1.33 4.52 -1.64
C ALA A 79 1.76 5.83 -0.96
N ARG A 80 1.14 6.19 0.17
CA ARG A 80 1.54 7.36 0.96
C ARG A 80 2.91 7.18 1.60
N ALA A 81 3.21 5.99 2.12
CA ALA A 81 4.52 5.66 2.67
C ALA A 81 5.62 5.77 1.60
N GLY A 82 5.43 5.12 0.46
CA GLY A 82 6.39 5.17 -0.66
C GLY A 82 6.58 6.58 -1.21
N LYS A 83 5.49 7.35 -1.36
CA LYS A 83 5.56 8.74 -1.79
C LYS A 83 6.34 9.63 -0.81
N SER A 84 6.17 9.42 0.48
CA SER A 84 6.89 10.17 1.53
C SER A 84 8.39 9.84 1.52
N VAL A 85 8.75 8.56 1.46
CA VAL A 85 10.15 8.11 1.41
C VAL A 85 10.86 8.62 0.16
N ASN A 86 10.26 8.43 -1.02
CA ASN A 86 10.85 8.92 -2.27
C ASN A 86 10.99 10.44 -2.27
N GLY A 87 10.00 11.15 -1.74
CA GLY A 87 10.07 12.60 -1.58
C GLY A 87 11.24 13.06 -0.70
N ALA A 88 11.48 12.37 0.42
CA ALA A 88 12.60 12.67 1.31
C ALA A 88 13.95 12.40 0.63
N ILE A 89 14.06 11.30 -0.12
CA ILE A 89 15.26 10.95 -0.90
C ILE A 89 15.52 11.99 -2.00
N GLU A 90 14.51 12.31 -2.81
CA GLU A 90 14.61 13.29 -3.89
C GLU A 90 14.97 14.68 -3.35
N ALA A 91 14.32 15.10 -2.28
CA ALA A 91 14.59 16.41 -1.71
C ALA A 91 16.01 16.51 -1.13
N THR A 92 16.51 15.45 -0.49
CA THR A 92 17.90 15.37 0.00
C THR A 92 18.89 15.40 -1.16
N ASN A 93 18.60 14.68 -2.25
CA ASN A 93 19.43 14.70 -3.46
C ASN A 93 19.49 16.10 -4.09
N HIS A 94 18.40 16.84 -4.11
CA HIS A 94 18.37 18.22 -4.59
C HIS A 94 19.11 19.18 -3.65
N TYR A 95 18.94 19.01 -2.33
CA TYR A 95 19.67 19.76 -1.31
C TYR A 95 21.19 19.60 -1.46
N LEU A 96 21.68 18.36 -1.61
CA LEU A 96 23.10 18.06 -1.82
C LEU A 96 23.68 18.69 -3.09
N ARG A 97 22.85 18.92 -4.11
CA ARG A 97 23.25 19.60 -5.36
C ARG A 97 23.15 21.13 -5.27
N GLY A 98 22.74 21.68 -4.13
CA GLY A 98 22.52 23.11 -3.92
C GLY A 98 21.20 23.64 -4.52
N ASP A 99 20.33 22.77 -5.03
CA ASP A 99 19.07 23.14 -5.68
C ASP A 99 17.91 23.10 -4.67
N GLN A 100 17.86 24.11 -3.80
CA GLN A 100 16.89 24.17 -2.70
C GLN A 100 15.45 24.36 -3.19
N GLU A 101 15.26 24.99 -4.35
CA GLU A 101 13.93 25.14 -4.94
C GLU A 101 13.37 23.77 -5.32
N LYS A 102 14.16 22.94 -6.03
CA LYS A 102 13.73 21.57 -6.34
C LYS A 102 13.59 20.69 -5.10
N ALA A 103 14.41 20.90 -4.07
CA ALA A 103 14.24 20.20 -2.79
C ALA A 103 12.88 20.52 -2.14
N ALA A 104 12.51 21.80 -2.09
CA ALA A 104 11.21 22.22 -1.58
C ALA A 104 10.03 21.73 -2.44
N ILE A 105 10.20 21.72 -3.77
CA ILE A 105 9.19 21.18 -4.70
C ILE A 105 9.00 19.68 -4.47
N ALA A 106 10.07 18.89 -4.34
CA ALA A 106 10.02 17.46 -4.07
C ALA A 106 9.28 17.17 -2.74
N GLN A 107 9.62 17.88 -1.66
CA GLN A 107 8.91 17.76 -0.38
C GLN A 107 7.42 18.08 -0.51
N ARG A 108 7.06 19.21 -1.14
CA ARG A 108 5.66 19.61 -1.32
C ARG A 108 4.89 18.59 -2.16
N ASN A 109 5.51 18.07 -3.21
CA ASN A 109 4.89 17.05 -4.07
C ASN A 109 4.64 15.76 -3.29
N ALA A 110 5.57 15.36 -2.42
CA ALA A 110 5.43 14.19 -1.58
C ALA A 110 4.24 14.30 -0.60
N ALA A 111 3.99 15.50 -0.07
CA ALA A 111 2.88 15.77 0.85
C ALA A 111 1.49 15.80 0.19
N LYS A 112 1.40 15.87 -1.15
CA LYS A 112 0.11 15.86 -1.84
C LYS A 112 -0.64 14.56 -1.58
N ALA A 113 -1.97 14.63 -1.57
CA ALA A 113 -2.81 13.44 -1.47
C ALA A 113 -2.48 12.43 -2.58
N VAL A 114 -2.74 11.17 -2.28
CA VAL A 114 -2.65 10.08 -3.25
C VAL A 114 -4.04 9.88 -3.85
N ASP A 115 -4.09 9.68 -5.16
CA ASP A 115 -5.34 9.35 -5.86
C ASP A 115 -5.66 7.86 -5.63
N VAL A 116 -6.48 7.59 -4.62
CA VAL A 116 -6.86 6.23 -4.20
C VAL A 116 -7.69 5.54 -5.27
N GLU A 117 -8.51 6.29 -6.02
CA GLU A 117 -9.36 5.73 -7.07
C GLU A 117 -8.51 5.26 -8.25
N ALA A 118 -7.55 6.08 -8.69
CA ALA A 118 -6.59 5.66 -9.71
C ALA A 118 -5.76 4.43 -9.27
N LEU A 119 -5.40 4.33 -7.99
CA LEU A 119 -4.69 3.17 -7.44
C LEU A 119 -5.54 1.90 -7.46
N LEU A 120 -6.81 2.01 -7.05
CA LEU A 120 -7.77 0.90 -7.07
C LEU A 120 -7.97 0.39 -8.50
N GLU A 121 -8.15 1.30 -9.46
CA GLU A 121 -8.31 0.95 -10.87
C GLU A 121 -7.05 0.27 -11.44
N ALA A 122 -5.86 0.75 -11.08
CA ALA A 122 -4.61 0.11 -11.47
C ALA A 122 -4.45 -1.29 -10.85
N ALA A 123 -4.82 -1.47 -9.58
CA ALA A 123 -4.78 -2.75 -8.89
C ALA A 123 -5.73 -3.77 -9.52
N ARG A 124 -6.98 -3.38 -9.81
CA ARG A 124 -7.98 -4.22 -10.48
C ARG A 124 -7.54 -4.65 -11.88
N LYS A 125 -6.93 -3.75 -12.67
CA LYS A 125 -6.38 -4.08 -13.99
C LYS A 125 -5.24 -5.09 -13.94
N LYS A 126 -4.43 -5.09 -12.88
CA LYS A 126 -3.39 -6.12 -12.67
C LYS A 126 -3.99 -7.47 -12.26
N GLY A 127 -5.05 -7.48 -11.44
CA GLY A 127 -5.74 -8.69 -10.99
C GLY A 127 -6.56 -9.39 -12.08
N GLY A 128 -7.12 -8.65 -13.06
CA GLY A 128 -7.94 -9.22 -14.14
C GLY A 128 -7.18 -9.80 -15.35
N LYS A 129 -5.84 -9.88 -15.29
CA LYS A 129 -5.00 -10.49 -16.34
C LYS A 129 -4.49 -11.90 -15.97
N GLY A 130 -5.10 -12.53 -14.97
CA GLY A 130 -4.83 -13.93 -14.57
C GLY A 130 -5.72 -14.91 -15.31
#